data_AF-A0A382QZF4-F1
#
_entry.id   AF-A0A382QZF4-F1
#
_cell.length_a   1.000
_cell.length_b   1.000
_cell.length_c   1.000
_cell.angle_alpha   90.00
_cell.angle_beta   90.00
_cell.angle_gamma   90.00
#
_symmetry.space_group_name_H-M   'P 1'
#
loop_
_entity.id
_entity.type
_entity.pdbx_description
1 polymer ?
#
loop_
_entity_poly.entity_id
_entity_poly.type
_entity_poly.pdbx_seq_one_letter_code
_entity_poly.pdbx_strand_id
1 'polypeptide(L)' 'MVGYFLEFSILLDSAAIPGLLLLFCLNFFRDPKREIPKGKGILVSPADGKILQIKSVDDPDIGKANLVSIFLNVFNV' A
#
# COMPACT_ATOMS: atom_id res chain seq x y z
N MET A 1 21.02 33.68 23.71
CA MET A 1 21.55 33.02 22.49
C MET A 1 21.58 31.50 22.62
N VAL A 2 22.11 30.93 23.71
CA VAL A 2 22.19 29.46 23.92
C VAL A 2 20.83 28.76 24.05
N GLY A 3 19.84 29.35 24.75
CA GLY A 3 18.52 28.73 24.94
C GLY A 3 17.72 28.51 23.65
N TYR A 4 17.75 29.46 22.71
CA TYR A 4 17.10 29.33 21.40
C TYR A 4 17.67 28.19 20.56
N PHE A 5 18.96 27.90 20.71
CA PHE A 5 19.62 26.83 19.96
C PHE A 5 19.21 25.43 20.46
N LEU A 6 19.03 25.29 21.78
CA LEU A 6 18.52 24.07 22.42
C LEU A 6 17.07 23.78 22.03
N GLU A 7 16.18 24.78 22.08
CA GLU A 7 14.78 24.58 21.68
C GLU A 7 14.63 24.24 20.20
N PHE A 8 15.43 24.88 19.33
CA PHE A 8 15.45 24.56 17.90
C PHE A 8 15.90 23.12 17.62
N SER A 9 16.90 22.62 18.36
CA SER A 9 17.40 21.25 18.21
C SER A 9 16.35 20.21 18.63
N ILE A 10 15.68 20.42 19.77
CA ILE A 10 14.61 19.54 20.26
C ILE A 10 13.43 19.50 19.28
N LEU A 11 13.05 20.64 18.72
CA LEU A 11 12.00 20.71 17.71
C LEU A 11 12.36 19.89 16.47
N LEU A 12 13.60 20.03 15.98
CA LEU A 12 14.08 19.32 14.80
C LEU A 12 14.13 17.79 15.01
N ASP A 13 14.60 17.36 16.19
CA ASP A 13 14.65 15.96 16.57
C ASP A 13 13.24 15.36 16.72
N SER A 14 12.30 16.11 17.30
CA SER A 14 10.90 15.68 17.42
C SER A 14 10.18 15.60 16.07
N ALA A 15 10.57 16.43 15.11
CA ALA A 15 10.01 16.46 13.77
C ALA A 15 10.57 15.35 12.86
N ALA A 16 11.70 14.74 13.21
CA ALA A 16 12.34 13.70 12.41
C ALA A 16 11.43 12.46 12.24
N ILE A 17 10.78 12.03 13.33
CA ILE A 17 9.86 10.88 13.31
C ILE A 17 8.65 11.10 12.40
N PRO A 18 7.83 12.16 12.59
CA PRO A 18 6.69 12.41 11.70
C PRO A 18 7.15 12.73 10.27
N GLY A 19 8.31 13.37 10.08
CA GLY A 19 8.89 13.59 8.76
C GLY A 19 9.21 12.28 8.04
N LEU A 20 9.83 11.31 8.73
CA LEU A 20 10.12 9.99 8.17
C LEU A 20 8.84 9.22 7.83
N LEU A 21 7.83 9.27 8.72
CA LEU A 21 6.53 8.65 8.46
C LEU A 21 5.82 9.30 7.26
N LEU A 22 5.90 10.61 7.11
CA LEU A 22 5.35 11.32 5.96
C LEU A 22 6.03 10.85 4.67
N LEU A 23 7.35 10.77 4.66
CA LEU A 23 8.12 10.26 3.51
C LEU A 23 7.74 8.81 3.18
N PHE A 24 7.57 7.96 4.20
CA PHE A 24 7.08 6.59 4.02
C PHE A 24 5.68 6.56 3.40
N CYS A 25 4.73 7.36 3.92
CA CYS A 25 3.38 7.45 3.36
C CYS A 25 3.40 7.92 1.90
N LEU A 26 4.19 8.96 1.59
CA LEU A 26 4.34 9.43 0.21
C LEU A 26 4.91 8.35 -0.72
N ASN A 27 5.83 7.52 -0.23
CA ASN A 27 6.36 6.40 -1.00
C ASN A 27 5.35 5.24 -1.14
N PHE A 28 4.61 4.92 -0.08
CA PHE A 28 3.66 3.80 -0.07
C PHE A 28 2.38 4.07 -0.89
N PHE A 29 1.85 5.29 -0.82
CA PHE A 29 0.63 5.69 -1.54
C PHE A 29 0.90 6.24 -2.95
N ARG A 30 2.15 6.18 -3.43
CA ARG A 30 2.46 6.57 -4.81
C ARG A 30 1.77 5.62 -5.80
N ASP A 31 1.49 6.12 -6.99
CA ASP A 31 0.99 5.30 -8.09
C ASP A 31 2.18 4.67 -8.87
N PRO A 32 2.42 3.35 -8.78
CA PRO A 32 3.48 2.70 -9.53
C PRO A 32 3.13 2.57 -11.00
N LYS A 33 4.13 2.63 -11.88
CA LYS A 33 3.91 2.39 -13.32
C LYS A 33 3.59 0.91 -13.55
N ARG A 34 2.38 0.61 -14.06
CA ARG A 34 1.95 -0.75 -14.39
C ARG A 34 1.60 -0.86 -15.88
N GLU A 35 2.03 -1.95 -16.51
CA GLU A 35 1.61 -2.30 -17.86
C GLU A 35 0.32 -3.11 -17.80
N ILE A 36 -0.78 -2.52 -18.29
CA ILE A 36 -2.08 -3.20 -18.32
C ILE A 36 -2.16 -4.01 -19.62
N PRO A 37 -2.34 -5.34 -19.55
CA PRO A 37 -2.51 -6.17 -20.75
C PRO A 37 -3.73 -5.72 -21.55
N LYS A 38 -3.69 -5.87 -22.88
CA LYS A 38 -4.80 -5.51 -23.80
C LYS A 38 -5.40 -6.76 -24.42
N GLY A 39 -6.74 -6.83 -24.47
CA GLY A 39 -7.47 -7.96 -25.06
C GLY A 39 -8.94 -7.95 -24.66
N LYS A 40 -9.78 -8.75 -25.33
CA LYS A 40 -11.18 -8.96 -24.93
C LYS A 40 -11.26 -10.10 -23.91
N GLY A 41 -12.09 -9.92 -22.88
CA GLY A 41 -12.33 -10.96 -21.86
C GLY A 41 -11.18 -11.17 -20.86
N ILE A 42 -10.22 -10.24 -20.78
CA ILE A 42 -9.16 -10.30 -19.78
C ILE A 42 -9.66 -9.82 -18.42
N LEU A 43 -9.30 -10.55 -17.37
CA LEU A 43 -9.47 -10.12 -15.98
C LEU A 43 -8.10 -9.75 -15.43
N VAL A 44 -7.98 -8.54 -14.90
CA VAL A 44 -6.74 -8.06 -14.26
C VAL A 44 -6.85 -8.16 -12.76
N SER A 45 -5.71 -8.30 -12.09
CA SER A 45 -5.67 -8.34 -10.63
C SER A 45 -6.22 -7.04 -10.04
N PRO A 46 -7.06 -7.09 -8.99
CA PRO A 46 -7.55 -5.89 -8.31
C PRO A 46 -6.48 -5.22 -7.43
N ALA A 47 -5.45 -5.96 -7.03
CA ALA A 47 -4.36 -5.47 -6.17
C ALA A 47 -3.05 -6.21 -6.47
N ASP A 48 -1.92 -5.58 -6.12
CA ASP A 48 -0.63 -6.27 -6.12
C ASP A 48 -0.47 -7.11 -4.85
N GLY A 49 0.40 -8.10 -4.93
CA GLY A 49 0.78 -8.88 -3.76
C GLY A 49 0.88 -10.37 -4.04
N LYS A 50 0.87 -11.15 -2.96
CA LYS A 50 0.98 -12.60 -3.02
C LYS A 50 -0.41 -13.22 -2.93
N ILE A 51 -0.71 -14.16 -3.84
CA ILE A 51 -1.91 -14.98 -3.72
C ILE A 51 -1.78 -15.87 -2.49
N LEU A 52 -2.72 -15.75 -1.57
CA LEU A 52 -2.82 -16.60 -0.39
C LEU A 52 -3.68 -17.84 -0.66
N GLN A 53 -4.78 -17.67 -1.40
CA GLN A 53 -5.76 -18.71 -1.62
C GLN A 53 -6.55 -18.47 -2.90
N ILE A 54 -6.91 -19.56 -3.58
CA ILE A 54 -7.91 -19.59 -4.65
C ILE A 54 -8.92 -20.68 -4.29
N LYS A 55 -10.21 -20.35 -4.24
CA LYS A 55 -11.26 -21.30 -3.85
C LYS A 55 -12.56 -21.02 -4.60
N SER A 56 -13.26 -22.07 -5.04
CA SER A 56 -14.64 -21.94 -5.49
C SER A 56 -15.59 -21.90 -4.29
N VAL A 57 -16.45 -20.88 -4.27
CA VAL A 57 -17.41 -20.60 -3.20
C VAL A 57 -18.80 -20.45 -3.80
N ASP A 58 -19.83 -20.67 -2.97
CA ASP A 58 -21.21 -20.32 -3.29
C ASP A 58 -21.58 -19.17 -2.36
N ASP A 59 -21.47 -17.96 -2.87
CA ASP A 59 -21.68 -16.73 -2.11
C ASP A 59 -23.18 -16.41 -2.05
N PRO A 60 -23.73 -16.01 -0.90
CA PRO A 60 -25.17 -15.74 -0.78
C PRO A 60 -25.65 -14.58 -1.67
N ASP A 61 -24.78 -13.64 -2.00
CA ASP A 61 -25.12 -12.45 -2.80
C ASP A 61 -24.75 -12.64 -4.28
N ILE A 62 -23.68 -13.38 -4.58
CA ILE A 62 -23.13 -13.55 -5.94
C ILE A 62 -23.45 -14.93 -6.55
N GLY A 63 -23.74 -15.94 -5.73
CA GLY A 63 -23.84 -17.34 -6.13
C GLY A 63 -22.47 -17.99 -6.35
N LYS A 64 -22.40 -18.98 -7.25
CA LYS A 64 -21.15 -19.72 -7.53
C LYS A 64 -20.08 -18.81 -8.11
N ALA A 65 -19.00 -18.61 -7.36
CA ALA A 65 -17.90 -17.72 -7.70
C ALA A 65 -16.53 -18.33 -7.35
N ASN A 66 -15.46 -17.73 -7.87
CA ASN A 66 -14.09 -18.03 -7.45
C ASN A 66 -13.57 -16.88 -6.58
N LEU A 67 -13.20 -17.20 -5.34
CA LEU A 67 -12.57 -16.30 -4.39
C LEU A 67 -11.06 -16.39 -4.56
N VAL A 68 -10.42 -15.24 -4.79
CA VAL A 68 -8.97 -15.08 -4.87
C VAL A 68 -8.52 -14.13 -3.77
N SER A 69 -7.80 -14.66 -2.78
CA SER A 69 -7.26 -13.85 -1.67
C SER A 69 -5.85 -13.38 -2.02
N ILE A 70 -5.62 -12.07 -1.93
CA ILE A 70 -4.33 -11.43 -2.23
C ILE A 70 -3.85 -10.69 -0.98
N PHE A 71 -2.59 -10.92 -0.61
CA PHE A 71 -1.92 -10.18 0.46
C PHE A 71 -0.96 -9.15 -0.11
N LEU A 72 -1.29 -7.88 0.07
CA LEU A 72 -0.41 -6.76 -0.27
C LEU A 72 0.57 -6.51 0.88
N ASN A 73 1.86 -6.40 0.55
CA ASN A 73 2.89 -6.06 1.51
C ASN A 73 3.10 -4.54 1.53
N VAL A 74 3.14 -3.92 2.71
CA VAL A 74 3.40 -2.49 2.90
C VAL A 74 4.77 -2.02 2.35
N PHE A 75 5.69 -2.95 2.13
CA PHE A 75 7.01 -2.68 1.55
C PHE A 75 7.07 -2.89 0.02
N ASN A 76 5.96 -3.31 -0.62
CA ASN A 76 5.96 -3.68 -2.02
C ASN A 76 4.81 -2.97 -2.76
N VAL A 77 5.13 -1.81 -3.35
CA VAL A 77 4.27 -1.02 -4.24
C VAL A 77 5.04 -0.53 -5.46
#